data_AF-A0A821U9K1-F1
#
_entry.id   AF-A0A821U9K1-F1
#
_cell.length_a   1.000
_cell.length_b   1.000
_cell.length_c   1.000
_cell.angle_alpha   90.00
_cell.angle_beta   90.00
_cell.angle_gamma   90.00
#
_symmetry.space_group_name_H-M   'P 1'
#
loop_
_entity.id
_entity.type
_entity.pdbx_description
1 polymer ?
#
loop_
_entity_poly.entity_id
_entity_poly.type
_entity_poly.pdbx_seq_one_letter_code
_entity_poly.pdbx_strand_id
1 'polypeptide(L)'
;GSGGNCTIGYSRATNAILGCIATQFVTKTYRSKISDSCCVWAADTYECYGLTDDNCNNAGPFTAGPVFGGGRGCINTQQRLPAQLTFCGSN
;
A
#
# COMPACT_ATOMS: atom_id res chain seq x y z
N GLY A 1 -6.57 5.08 -0.83
CA GLY A 1 -6.57 3.76 -0.17
C GLY A 1 -7.78 3.60 0.71
N SER A 2 -7.70 2.78 1.75
CA SER A 2 -8.83 2.41 2.61
C SER A 2 -8.57 2.57 4.11
N GLY A 3 -7.40 3.09 4.50
CA GLY A 3 -7.12 3.42 5.90
C GLY A 3 -7.12 2.19 6.82
N GLY A 4 -6.53 1.10 6.36
CA GLY A 4 -6.43 -0.17 7.10
C GLY A 4 -7.63 -1.10 6.92
N ASN A 5 -8.70 -0.64 6.25
CA ASN A 5 -9.90 -1.45 6.04
C ASN A 5 -9.79 -2.32 4.78
N CYS A 6 -10.15 -3.59 4.92
CA CYS A 6 -10.28 -4.52 3.80
C CYS A 6 -11.76 -4.81 3.52
N THR A 7 -12.07 -5.13 2.25
CA THR A 7 -13.41 -5.58 1.86
C THR A 7 -13.79 -6.88 2.56
N ILE A 8 -15.09 -7.13 2.74
CA ILE A 8 -15.59 -8.38 3.35
C ILE A 8 -14.96 -9.60 2.68
N GLY A 9 -14.48 -10.55 3.49
CA GLY A 9 -13.77 -11.76 3.03
C GLY A 9 -12.26 -11.59 2.83
N TYR A 10 -11.72 -10.39 3.06
CA TYR A 10 -10.29 -10.10 2.99
C TYR A 10 -9.80 -9.52 4.31
N SER A 11 -8.55 -9.77 4.65
CA SER A 11 -7.86 -9.19 5.80
C SER A 11 -6.57 -8.51 5.34
N ARG A 12 -5.97 -7.69 6.21
CA ARG A 12 -4.65 -7.14 5.91
C ARG A 12 -3.68 -8.29 5.74
N ALA A 13 -2.90 -8.26 4.66
CA ALA A 13 -1.85 -9.23 4.39
C ALA A 13 -0.48 -8.68 4.80
N THR A 14 0.51 -9.57 4.91
CA THR A 14 1.83 -9.20 5.43
C THR A 14 2.73 -8.53 4.39
N ASN A 15 3.72 -7.78 4.87
CA ASN A 15 4.82 -7.19 4.11
C ASN A 15 5.60 -8.26 3.33
N ALA A 16 5.70 -9.49 3.85
CA ALA A 16 6.35 -10.60 3.16
C ALA A 16 5.64 -10.94 1.85
N ILE A 17 4.30 -11.07 1.88
CA ILE A 17 3.51 -11.32 0.68
C ILE A 17 3.57 -10.10 -0.25
N LEU A 18 3.47 -8.88 0.30
CA LEU A 18 3.54 -7.65 -0.47
C LEU A 18 4.84 -7.57 -1.28
N GLY A 19 5.98 -7.90 -0.67
CA GLY A 19 7.27 -7.94 -1.36
C GLY A 19 7.31 -8.92 -2.53
N CYS A 20 6.66 -10.08 -2.40
CA CYS A 20 6.60 -11.09 -3.46
C CYS A 20 5.75 -10.67 -4.67
N ILE A 21 4.69 -9.90 -4.44
CA ILE A 21 3.72 -9.55 -5.50
C ILE A 21 3.74 -8.07 -5.88
N ALA A 22 4.68 -7.29 -5.34
CA ALA A 22 4.71 -5.84 -5.49
C ALA A 22 4.70 -5.41 -6.97
N THR A 23 5.45 -6.10 -7.82
CA THR A 23 5.51 -5.82 -9.27
C THR A 23 4.18 -6.04 -10.00
N GLN A 24 3.24 -6.81 -9.43
CA GLN A 24 1.92 -7.04 -10.04
C GLN A 24 0.99 -5.82 -9.93
N PHE A 25 1.36 -4.81 -9.14
CA PHE A 25 0.62 -3.55 -9.02
C PHE A 25 0.95 -2.54 -10.13
N VAL A 26 1.98 -2.79 -10.95
CA VAL A 26 2.25 -1.99 -12.15
C VAL A 26 1.01 -2.00 -13.06
N THR A 27 0.68 -0.86 -13.68
CA THR A 27 -0.53 -0.61 -14.47
C THR A 27 -1.85 -0.58 -13.70
N LYS A 28 -1.86 -0.95 -12.41
CA LYS A 28 -3.05 -0.87 -11.57
C LYS A 28 -3.24 0.55 -11.06
N THR A 29 -4.36 0.77 -10.38
CA THR A 29 -4.68 2.04 -9.71
C THR A 29 -5.40 1.75 -8.39
N TYR A 30 -5.72 2.80 -7.65
CA TYR A 30 -6.48 2.71 -6.41
C TYR A 30 -7.86 2.09 -6.65
N ARG A 31 -8.20 1.08 -5.83
CA ARG A 31 -9.50 0.41 -5.91
C ARG A 31 -10.67 1.27 -5.40
N SER A 32 -10.46 2.07 -4.36
CA SER A 32 -11.52 2.83 -3.68
C SER A 32 -11.38 4.34 -3.90
N LYS A 33 -10.32 4.93 -3.36
CA LYS A 33 -10.00 6.36 -3.45
C LYS A 33 -8.49 6.53 -3.56
N ILE A 34 -8.04 7.68 -4.07
CA ILE A 34 -6.63 8.09 -4.04
C ILE A 34 -6.14 8.10 -2.58
N SER A 35 -4.86 7.78 -2.35
CA SER A 35 -4.31 7.80 -1.00
C SER A 35 -3.93 9.21 -0.53
N ASP A 36 -3.84 9.36 0.78
CA ASP A 36 -3.26 10.50 1.49
C ASP A 36 -1.87 10.18 2.07
N SER A 37 -1.35 8.96 1.85
CA SER A 37 -0.02 8.51 2.27
C SER A 37 0.59 7.54 1.26
N CYS A 38 1.91 7.59 1.18
CA CYS A 38 2.69 6.69 0.33
C CYS A 38 2.94 5.34 1.00
N CYS A 39 2.81 5.24 2.33
CA CYS A 39 3.09 4.04 3.08
C CYS A 39 1.93 3.06 3.04
N VAL A 40 2.24 1.80 2.76
CA VAL A 40 1.26 0.73 2.68
C VAL A 40 1.03 0.15 4.06
N TRP A 41 -0.21 0.27 4.54
CA TRP A 41 -0.63 -0.38 5.77
C TRP A 41 -0.84 -1.88 5.54
N ALA A 42 0.09 -2.67 6.07
CA ALA A 42 0.06 -4.14 6.07
C ALA A 42 -0.42 -4.71 7.43
N ALA A 43 -0.45 -6.03 7.56
CA ALA A 43 -0.80 -6.72 8.80
C ALA A 43 0.28 -6.61 9.89
N ASP A 44 1.53 -6.43 9.47
CA ASP A 44 2.69 -6.35 10.35
C ASP A 44 2.62 -5.14 11.29
N THR A 45 3.45 -5.19 12.33
CA THR A 45 3.59 -4.08 13.28
C THR A 45 3.96 -2.78 12.59
N TYR A 46 4.82 -2.84 11.56
CA TYR A 46 5.31 -1.65 10.88
C TYR A 46 5.04 -1.69 9.37
N GLU A 47 4.93 -0.50 8.81
CA GLU A 47 4.91 -0.25 7.39
C GLU A 47 6.34 -0.13 6.90
N CYS A 48 6.67 -1.01 5.96
CA CYS A 48 8.01 -1.07 5.38
C CYS A 48 8.00 -0.86 3.86
N TYR A 49 6.82 -0.75 3.26
CA TYR A 49 6.64 -0.60 1.83
C TYR A 49 5.83 0.66 1.53
N GLY A 50 6.13 1.29 0.40
CA GLY A 50 5.36 2.41 -0.09
C GLY A 50 5.41 2.54 -1.61
N LEU A 51 4.43 3.23 -2.18
CA LEU A 51 4.50 3.65 -3.59
C LEU A 51 5.52 4.78 -3.71
N THR A 52 6.26 4.81 -4.82
CA THR A 52 7.17 5.92 -5.15
C THR A 52 6.42 7.25 -5.21
N ASP A 53 7.10 8.38 -5.02
CA ASP A 53 6.46 9.70 -4.99
C ASP A 53 5.68 10.02 -6.28
N ASP A 54 6.14 9.53 -7.43
CA ASP A 54 5.45 9.69 -8.72
C ASP A 54 4.10 8.96 -8.79
N ASN A 55 3.96 7.86 -8.04
CA ASN A 55 2.75 7.02 -8.01
C ASN A 55 1.87 7.29 -6.78
N CYS A 56 2.44 7.87 -5.73
CA CYS A 56 1.78 8.15 -4.48
C CYS A 56 0.83 9.34 -4.62
N ASN A 57 -0.35 9.25 -3.99
CA ASN A 57 -1.37 10.30 -3.92
C ASN A 57 -1.82 10.85 -5.29
N ASN A 58 -1.54 10.13 -6.37
CA ASN A 58 -1.89 10.48 -7.74
C ASN A 58 -2.65 9.32 -8.36
N ALA A 59 -3.78 9.58 -9.01
CA ALA A 59 -4.52 8.55 -9.72
C ALA A 59 -3.60 7.85 -10.74
N GLY A 60 -3.65 6.51 -10.78
CA GLY A 60 -2.85 5.70 -11.69
C GLY A 60 -3.20 5.89 -13.17
N PRO A 61 -2.62 5.08 -14.07
CA PRO A 61 -1.94 3.81 -13.76
C PRO A 61 -0.59 3.99 -13.05
N PHE A 62 -0.29 3.10 -12.11
CA PHE A 62 1.00 3.08 -11.44
C PHE A 62 2.10 2.61 -12.40
N THR A 63 3.21 3.35 -12.43
CA THR A 63 4.41 3.01 -13.22
C THR A 63 5.31 2.01 -12.49
N ALA A 64 5.19 1.93 -11.15
CA ALA A 64 5.90 1.01 -10.29
C ALA A 64 4.98 0.51 -9.18
N GLY A 65 5.21 -0.72 -8.71
CA GLY A 65 4.55 -1.24 -7.53
C GLY A 65 5.13 -0.69 -6.23
N PRO A 66 4.58 -1.06 -5.06
CA PRO A 66 5.16 -0.73 -3.77
C PRO A 66 6.58 -1.29 -3.64
N VAL A 67 7.51 -0.50 -3.11
CA VAL A 67 8.90 -0.94 -2.87
C VAL A 67 9.25 -0.76 -1.41
N PHE A 68 10.20 -1.56 -0.91
CA PHE A 68 10.68 -1.42 0.46
C PHE A 68 11.30 -0.04 0.66
N GLY A 69 10.90 0.68 1.71
CA GLY A 69 11.29 2.07 1.93
C GLY A 69 10.75 3.05 0.87
N GLY A 70 9.87 2.62 -0.02
CA GLY A 70 9.30 3.43 -1.09
C GLY A 70 8.47 4.59 -0.56
N GLY A 71 8.47 5.71 -1.30
CA GLY A 71 7.69 6.94 -1.04
C GLY A 71 7.97 7.56 0.32
N ARG A 72 8.66 8.71 0.36
CA ARG A 72 8.96 9.44 1.61
C ARG A 72 9.64 8.61 2.72
N GLY A 73 10.25 7.47 2.41
CA GLY A 73 11.02 6.66 3.35
C GLY A 73 10.17 5.82 4.31
N CYS A 74 9.17 5.09 3.81
CA CYS A 74 8.37 4.16 4.62
C CYS A 74 9.21 2.99 5.17
N ILE A 75 9.93 3.23 6.25
CA ILE A 75 10.78 2.26 6.94
C ILE A 75 10.41 2.30 8.42
N ASN A 76 9.82 1.21 8.91
CA ASN A 76 9.38 1.08 10.30
C ASN A 76 8.36 2.17 10.73
N THR A 77 7.50 2.63 9.82
CA THR A 77 6.49 3.65 10.13
C THR A 77 5.17 3.01 10.58
N GLN A 78 4.32 3.81 11.24
CA GLN A 78 2.93 3.46 11.55
C GLN A 78 2.05 4.66 11.27
N GLN A 79 1.86 4.97 10.00
CA GLN A 79 0.86 5.94 9.63
C GLN A 79 -0.53 5.31 9.82
N ARG A 80 -1.51 6.11 10.23
CA ARG A 80 -2.89 5.64 10.43
C ARG A 80 -3.87 6.61 9.79
N LEU A 81 -3.61 6.94 8.52
CA LEU A 81 -4.39 7.96 7.83
C LEU A 81 -5.70 7.39 7.25
N PRO A 82 -6.78 8.20 7.19
CA PRO A 82 -8.10 7.72 6.77
C PRO A 82 -8.17 7.21 5.32
N ALA A 83 -7.26 7.64 4.43
CA ALA A 83 -7.20 7.16 3.05
C ALA A 83 -5.90 6.43 2.72
N GLN A 84 -5.15 5.97 3.72
CA GLN A 84 -3.86 5.33 3.52
C GLN A 84 -3.95 4.11 2.62
N LEU A 85 -2.89 3.83 1.85
CA LEU A 85 -2.73 2.59 1.13
C LEU A 85 -2.88 1.40 2.09
N THR A 86 -3.60 0.38 1.66
CA THR A 86 -3.86 -0.78 2.51
C THR A 86 -3.67 -2.01 1.66
N PHE A 87 -2.86 -2.94 2.16
CA PHE A 87 -2.62 -4.19 1.47
C PHE A 87 -3.51 -5.28 2.06
N CYS A 88 -4.47 -5.73 1.25
CA CYS A 88 -5.43 -6.76 1.63
C CYS A 88 -5.15 -8.04 0.83
N GLY A 89 -5.19 -9.18 1.51
CA GLY A 89 -5.11 -10.52 0.92
C GLY A 89 -6.37 -11.33 1.24
N SER A 90 -6.65 -12.32 0.41
CA SER A 90 -7.61 -13.37 0.74
C SER A 90 -7.10 -14.14 1.96
N ASN A 91 -7.99 -14.47 2.88
CA ASN A 91 -7.69 -15.33 4.02
C ASN A 91 -7.20 -16.71 3.59
#